data_AF-A0A2A3T4Y9-F1
#
_entry.id   AF-A0A2A3T4Y9-F1
#
_cell.length_a   1.000
_cell.length_b   1.000
_cell.length_c   1.000
_cell.angle_alpha   90.00
_cell.angle_beta   90.00
_cell.angle_gamma   90.00
#
_symmetry.space_group_name_H-M   'P 1'
#
loop_
_entity.id
_entity.type
_entity.pdbx_description
1 polymer ?
#
loop_
_entity_poly.entity_id
_entity_poly.type
_entity_poly.pdbx_seq_one_letter_code
_entity_poly.pdbx_strand_id
1 'polypeptide(L)'
;MLDNEAGSNTELITRGLISEGRIIRFIVGLKDRPGALREILSLIGSMNANILDIQVDRFYKKIGLGPVEVLISLETKSRDHTKEM
;
A
#
# COMPACT_ATOMS: atom_id res chain seq x y z
N MET A 1 31.87 -16.61 13.13
CA MET A 1 31.90 -15.14 13.24
C MET A 1 32.82 -14.62 12.15
N LEU A 2 32.23 -14.17 11.05
CA LEU A 2 32.66 -13.25 9.97
C LEU A 2 31.49 -13.31 8.96
N ASP A 3 30.44 -12.51 9.09
CA ASP A 3 30.29 -11.10 8.67
C ASP A 3 29.48 -11.02 7.35
N ASN A 4 28.31 -10.40 7.49
CA ASN A 4 27.67 -9.54 6.48
C ASN A 4 27.19 -10.19 5.17
N GLU A 5 26.06 -10.90 5.23
CA GLU A 5 25.12 -10.80 4.11
C GLU A 5 24.62 -9.36 4.08
N ALA A 6 25.23 -8.56 3.21
CA ALA A 6 24.70 -7.28 2.79
C ALA A 6 23.17 -7.42 2.67
N GLY A 7 22.43 -6.66 3.48
CA GLY A 7 20.96 -6.69 3.48
C GLY A 7 20.47 -6.75 2.04
N SER A 8 19.72 -7.80 1.73
CA SER A 8 19.30 -8.16 0.37
C SER A 8 19.00 -6.91 -0.46
N ASN A 9 19.49 -6.79 -1.70
CA ASN A 9 19.38 -5.56 -2.51
C ASN A 9 17.97 -4.93 -2.47
N THR A 10 16.92 -5.76 -2.37
CA THR A 10 15.52 -5.35 -2.18
C THR A 10 15.29 -4.52 -0.91
N GLU A 11 15.92 -4.89 0.21
CA GLU A 11 15.81 -4.20 1.49
C GLU A 11 16.50 -2.83 1.47
N LEU A 12 17.67 -2.71 0.85
CA LEU A 12 18.37 -1.43 0.67
C LEU A 12 17.58 -0.47 -0.23
N ILE A 13 17.05 -0.96 -1.36
CA ILE A 13 16.19 -0.18 -2.27
C ILE A 13 14.92 0.29 -1.53
N THR A 14 14.26 -0.62 -0.79
CA THR A 14 13.06 -0.29 -0.01
C THR A 14 13.36 0.79 1.04
N ARG A 15 14.47 0.67 1.77
CA ARG A 15 14.90 1.69 2.75
C ARG A 15 15.18 3.04 2.08
N GLY A 16 15.77 3.06 0.89
CA GLY A 16 15.95 4.27 0.08
C GLY A 16 14.62 4.91 -0.33
N LEU A 17 13.66 4.11 -0.81
CA LEU A 17 12.33 4.62 -1.18
C LEU A 17 11.56 5.18 0.03
N ILE A 18 11.66 4.53 1.19
CA ILE A 18 11.06 5.01 2.45
C ILE A 18 11.70 6.32 2.88
N SER A 19 13.04 6.40 2.92
CA SER A 19 13.74 7.59 3.39
C SER A 19 13.51 8.81 2.48
N GLU A 20 13.29 8.58 1.19
CA GLU A 20 12.93 9.61 0.23
C GLU A 20 11.45 10.02 0.26
N GLY A 21 10.63 9.36 1.09
CA GLY A 21 9.19 9.66 1.21
C GLY A 21 8.39 9.26 -0.04
N ARG A 22 8.89 8.27 -0.79
CA ARG A 22 8.26 7.73 -2.01
C ARG A 22 7.39 6.51 -1.74
N ILE A 23 7.32 6.05 -0.50
CA ILE A 23 6.43 4.96 -0.07
C ILE A 23 5.34 5.53 0.83
N ILE A 24 4.09 5.24 0.49
CA ILE A 24 2.94 5.54 1.34
C ILE A 24 2.17 4.26 1.67
N ARG A 25 1.59 4.24 2.87
CA ARG A 25 0.75 3.15 3.34
C ARG A 25 -0.47 3.72 4.04
N PHE A 26 -1.65 3.27 3.64
CA PHE A 26 -2.92 3.71 4.24
C PHE A 26 -3.92 2.56 4.32
N ILE A 27 -4.87 2.69 5.25
CA ILE A 27 -6.00 1.78 5.41
C ILE A 27 -7.24 2.46 4.86
N VAL A 28 -8.02 1.74 4.06
CA VAL A 28 -9.30 2.20 3.54
C VAL A 28 -10.40 1.18 3.87
N GLY A 29 -11.53 1.67 4.37
CA GLY A 29 -12.74 0.86 4.51
C GLY A 29 -13.49 0.80 3.18
N LEU A 30 -13.73 -0.39 2.66
CA LEU A 30 -14.50 -0.61 1.45
C LEU A 30 -15.96 -0.96 1.76
N LYS A 31 -16.86 -0.42 0.93
CA LYS A 31 -18.27 -0.84 0.91
C LYS A 31 -18.34 -2.32 0.57
N ASP A 32 -19.18 -3.07 1.28
CA ASP A 32 -19.39 -4.50 1.04
C ASP A 32 -20.28 -4.72 -0.20
N ARG A 33 -19.70 -4.48 -1.37
CA ARG A 33 -20.32 -4.73 -2.67
C ARG A 33 -19.29 -5.13 -3.72
N PRO A 34 -19.68 -5.91 -4.74
CA PRO A 34 -18.84 -6.17 -5.89
C PRO A 34 -18.31 -4.88 -6.53
N GLY A 35 -17.03 -4.86 -6.88
CA GLY A 35 -16.38 -3.74 -7.56
C GLY A 35 -15.80 -2.65 -6.66
N ALA A 36 -16.05 -2.65 -5.34
CA ALA A 36 -15.52 -1.61 -4.45
C ALA A 36 -13.98 -1.50 -4.48
N LEU A 37 -13.27 -2.64 -4.52
CA LEU A 37 -11.82 -2.65 -4.66
C LEU A 37 -11.37 -2.09 -6.02
N ARG A 38 -12.09 -2.43 -7.11
CA ARG A 38 -11.78 -1.90 -8.44
C ARG A 38 -11.82 -0.37 -8.47
N GLU A 39 -12.81 0.25 -7.83
CA GLU A 39 -12.95 1.71 -7.80
C GLU A 39 -11.71 2.40 -7.19
N ILE A 40 -11.26 1.93 -6.03
CA ILE A 40 -10.07 2.51 -5.37
C ILE A 40 -8.79 2.24 -6.16
N LEU A 41 -8.61 1.03 -6.69
CA LEU A 41 -7.42 0.71 -7.50
C LEU A 41 -7.39 1.50 -8.82
N SER A 42 -8.56 1.78 -9.41
CA SER A 42 -8.64 2.63 -10.61
C SER A 42 -8.24 4.07 -10.31
N LEU A 43 -8.67 4.62 -9.17
CA LEU A 43 -8.28 5.94 -8.72
C LEU A 43 -6.77 6.04 -8.52
N ILE A 44 -6.18 5.09 -7.78
CA ILE A 44 -4.73 5.01 -7.57
C ILE A 44 -3.97 4.93 -8.90
N GLY A 45 -4.42 4.08 -9.82
CA GLY A 45 -3.80 3.95 -11.14
C GLY A 45 -3.86 5.25 -11.95
N SER A 46 -4.97 5.99 -11.87
CA SER A 46 -5.11 7.29 -12.55
C SER A 46 -4.15 8.36 -12.02
N MET A 47 -3.69 8.20 -10.77
CA MET A 47 -2.71 9.08 -10.13
C MET A 47 -1.27 8.68 -10.45
N ASN A 48 -1.01 7.71 -11.33
CA ASN A 48 0.34 7.24 -11.67
C ASN A 48 1.18 6.76 -10.46
N ALA A 49 0.53 6.18 -9.45
CA ALA A 49 1.19 5.49 -8.35
C ALA A 49 1.31 3.99 -8.63
N ASN A 50 2.42 3.39 -8.23
CA ASN A 50 2.64 1.96 -8.34
C ASN A 50 2.10 1.25 -7.09
N ILE A 51 1.36 0.17 -7.24
CA ILE A 51 0.84 -0.60 -6.11
C ILE A 51 1.87 -1.67 -5.75
N LEU A 52 2.39 -1.60 -4.53
CA LEU A 52 3.37 -2.56 -4.03
C LEU A 52 2.72 -3.74 -3.31
N ASP A 53 1.70 -3.47 -2.51
CA ASP A 53 1.01 -4.50 -1.72
C ASP A 53 -0.45 -4.10 -1.44
N ILE A 54 -1.33 -5.10 -1.41
CA ILE A 54 -2.74 -4.96 -1.02
C ILE A 54 -3.04 -6.09 -0.04
N GLN A 55 -3.40 -5.72 1.18
CA GLN A 55 -3.83 -6.67 2.21
C GLN A 55 -5.29 -6.42 2.53
N VAL A 56 -6.12 -7.43 2.32
CA VAL A 56 -7.56 -7.37 2.61
C VAL A 56 -7.79 -8.07 3.93
N ASP A 57 -8.16 -7.29 4.94
CA ASP A 57 -8.56 -7.82 6.23
C ASP A 57 -10.09 -7.94 6.31
N ARG A 58 -10.57 -9.14 6.67
CA ARG A 58 -11.99 -9.45 6.84
C ARG A 58 -12.34 -9.79 8.30
N PHE A 59 -11.55 -9.34 9.28
CA PHE A 59 -11.77 -9.58 10.72
C PHE A 59 -13.01 -8.85 11.31
N TYR A 60 -14.20 -9.03 10.73
CA TYR A 60 -15.50 -8.79 11.36
C TYR A 60 -16.55 -9.84 10.96
N LYS A 61 -16.18 -11.12 10.96
CA LYS A 61 -17.16 -12.24 10.93
C LYS A 61 -17.47 -12.75 12.33
N LYS A 62 -18.19 -11.94 13.11
CA LYS A 62 -19.07 -12.46 14.16
C LYS A 62 -20.51 -11.93 14.09
N ILE A 63 -20.74 -10.80 13.39
CA ILE A 63 -22.08 -10.17 13.32
C ILE A 63 -22.40 -9.49 11.96
N GLY A 64 -21.52 -9.62 10.95
CA GLY A 64 -21.91 -9.43 9.54
C GLY A 64 -22.19 -8.00 9.04
N LEU A 65 -21.65 -6.95 9.66
CA LEU A 65 -21.97 -5.55 9.29
C LEU A 65 -20.78 -4.56 9.34
N GLY A 66 -19.54 -5.04 9.19
CA GLY A 66 -18.35 -4.17 9.15
C GLY A 66 -17.85 -3.89 7.73
N PRO A 67 -17.28 -2.71 7.42
CA PRO A 67 -16.59 -2.47 6.15
C PRO A 67 -15.40 -3.44 6.00
N VAL A 68 -15.07 -3.80 4.75
CA VAL A 68 -13.85 -4.57 4.48
C VAL A 68 -12.67 -3.61 4.57
N GLU A 69 -11.75 -3.83 5.49
CA GLU A 69 -10.55 -3.01 5.61
C GLU A 69 -9.49 -3.49 4.63
N VAL A 70 -8.90 -2.54 3.91
CA VAL A 70 -7.82 -2.82 2.96
C VAL A 70 -6.65 -1.92 3.28
N LEU A 71 -5.53 -2.54 3.62
CA LEU A 71 -4.23 -1.87 3.71
C LEU A 71 -3.60 -1.84 2.32
N ILE A 72 -3.24 -0.66 1.84
CA ILE A 72 -2.60 -0.48 0.55
C ILE A 72 -1.24 0.17 0.77
N SER A 73 -0.19 -0.42 0.18
CA SER A 73 1.15 0.17 0.10
C SER A 73 1.43 0.60 -1.33
N LEU A 74 1.80 1.87 -1.53
CA LEU A 74 2.10 2.44 -2.84
C LEU A 74 3.51 3.01 -2.90
N GLU A 75 4.06 3.01 -4.11
CA GLU A 75 5.25 3.76 -4.49
C GLU A 75 4.87 4.93 -5.40
N THR A 76 5.45 6.09 -5.13
CA THR A 76 5.27 7.32 -5.89
C THR A 76 6.56 7.75 -6.57
N LYS A 77 6.44 8.57 -7.61
CA LYS A 77 7.60 9.07 -8.37
C LYS A 77 8.53 9.95 -7.54
N SER A 78 7.98 10.71 -6.59
CA SER A 78 8.72 11.66 -5.76
C SER A 78 7.96 11.98 -4.47
N ARG A 79 8.64 12.62 -3.52
CA ARG A 79 8.02 13.11 -2.29
C ARG A 79 6.93 14.16 -2.54
N ASP A 80 7.05 14.96 -3.59
CA ASP A 80 6.03 15.95 -3.90
C ASP A 80 4.81 15.29 -4.54
N HIS A 81 5.01 14.28 -5.38
CA HIS A 81 3.93 13.42 -5.86
C HIS A 81 3.20 12.76 -4.68
N THR A 82 3.92 12.26 -3.67
CA THR A 82 3.31 11.75 -2.42
C THR A 82 2.38 12.75 -1.73
N LYS A 83 2.67 14.04 -1.77
CA LYS A 83 1.84 15.08 -1.11
C LYS A 83 0.62 15.48 -1.95
N GLU A 84 0.67 15.27 -3.26
CA GLU A 84 -0.44 15.52 -4.18
C GLU A 84 -1.48 14.39 -4.15
N MET A 85 -1.08 13.22 -3.65
CA MET A 85 -1.95 12.07 -3.44
C MET A 85 -2.80 12.18 -2.17
#